data_AF-A0A7S3NBZ4-F1
#
_entry.id   AF-A0A7S3NBZ4-F1
#
_cell.length_a   1.000
_cell.length_b   1.000
_cell.length_c   1.000
_cell.angle_alpha   90.00
_cell.angle_beta   90.00
_cell.angle_gamma   90.00
#
_symmetry.space_group_name_H-M   'P 1'
#
loop_
_entity.id
_entity.type
_entity.pdbx_description
1 polymer ?
#
loop_
_entity_poly.entity_id
_entity_poly.type
_entity_poly.pdbx_seq_one_letter_code
_entity_poly.pdbx_strand_id
1 'polypeptide(L)'
;YNLDAATLEVLGSVESVLAKKSKDCWIEDIKFSPDNTQIVFGTHGGLSKIEFVKVNDSGKITKGKVVEVGMTSALTHLDWSTDSETVVVNSQAYEIFWINASSYDRVYASSAGDIDWFTWTCVLGFPVIGIWPGVDMTDV
;
A
#
# COMPACT_ATOMS: atom_id res chain seq x y z
N TYR A 1 -0.33 10.94 -11.14
CA TYR A 1 -1.05 12.22 -11.25
C TYR A 1 -2.38 12.07 -10.52
N ASN A 2 -2.91 13.12 -9.90
CA ASN A 2 -4.32 13.19 -9.52
C ASN A 2 -5.07 13.99 -10.58
N LEU A 3 -6.22 13.50 -11.01
CA LEU A 3 -7.01 14.12 -12.07
C LEU A 3 -8.40 14.44 -11.54
N ASP A 4 -8.97 15.53 -12.02
CA ASP A 4 -10.40 15.76 -11.89
C ASP A 4 -11.15 14.69 -12.71
N ALA A 5 -12.11 14.02 -12.09
CA ALA A 5 -12.81 12.91 -12.74
C ALA A 5 -13.72 13.34 -13.89
N ALA A 6 -14.17 14.60 -13.92
CA ALA A 6 -15.06 15.13 -14.95
C ALA A 6 -14.31 15.82 -16.09
N THR A 7 -13.24 16.55 -15.78
CA THR A 7 -12.50 17.36 -16.76
C THR A 7 -11.21 16.70 -17.23
N LEU A 8 -10.71 15.69 -16.51
CA LEU A 8 -9.39 15.08 -16.68
C LEU A 8 -8.22 16.08 -16.50
N GLU A 9 -8.50 17.25 -15.92
CA GLU A 9 -7.46 18.22 -15.60
C GLU A 9 -6.56 17.70 -14.49
N VAL A 10 -5.26 17.97 -14.60
CA VAL A 10 -4.28 17.57 -13.59
C VAL A 10 -4.41 18.46 -12.36
N LEU A 11 -4.96 17.89 -11.28
CA LEU A 11 -5.08 18.55 -9.98
C LEU A 11 -3.74 18.55 -9.22
N GLY A 12 -2.90 17.54 -9.48
CA GLY A 12 -1.59 17.44 -8.85
C GLY A 12 -0.69 16.36 -9.45
N SER A 13 0.61 16.56 -9.30
CA SER A 13 1.63 15.59 -9.67
C SER A 13 2.72 15.54 -8.62
N VAL A 14 3.21 14.33 -8.33
CA VAL A 14 4.39 14.11 -7.52
C VAL A 14 5.32 13.16 -8.26
N GLU A 15 6.61 13.42 -8.20
CA GLU A 15 7.62 12.45 -8.60
C GLU A 15 8.01 11.60 -7.40
N SER A 16 7.82 10.28 -7.53
CA SER A 16 8.28 9.32 -6.52
C SER A 16 9.79 9.37 -6.38
N VAL A 17 10.26 9.24 -5.14
CA VAL A 17 11.70 9.05 -4.87
C VAL A 17 12.13 7.58 -5.03
N LEU A 18 11.18 6.63 -5.03
CA LEU A 18 11.44 5.21 -5.24
C LEU A 18 11.82 4.91 -6.70
N ALA A 19 11.07 5.49 -7.64
CA ALA A 19 11.32 5.33 -9.08
C ALA A 19 12.69 5.89 -9.54
N LYS A 20 13.34 6.74 -8.74
CA LYS A 20 14.68 7.28 -9.07
C LYS A 20 15.83 6.32 -8.77
N LYS A 21 15.57 5.22 -8.05
CA LYS A 21 16.64 4.34 -7.53
C LYS A 21 17.04 3.20 -8.47
N SER A 22 16.18 2.75 -9.38
CA SER A 22 16.48 1.67 -10.30
C SER A 22 15.72 1.87 -11.61
N LYS A 23 16.37 1.55 -12.74
CA LYS A 23 15.75 1.62 -14.07
C LYS A 23 14.71 0.52 -14.30
N ASP A 24 14.76 -0.55 -13.51
CA ASP A 24 13.87 -1.71 -13.59
C ASP A 24 12.83 -1.71 -12.45
N CYS A 25 12.43 -0.51 -12.00
CA CYS A 25 11.47 -0.32 -10.91
C CYS A 25 10.28 0.50 -11.42
N TRP A 26 9.08 -0.06 -11.28
CA TRP A 26 7.82 0.60 -11.62
C TRP A 26 6.86 0.56 -10.44
N ILE A 27 5.86 1.43 -10.44
CA ILE A 27 4.77 1.40 -9.45
C ILE A 27 3.94 0.15 -9.72
N GLU A 28 3.88 -0.76 -8.75
CA GLU A 28 3.10 -2.01 -8.88
C GLU A 28 1.65 -1.80 -8.50
N ASP A 29 1.42 -1.17 -7.35
CA ASP A 29 0.09 -0.90 -6.80
C ASP A 29 0.04 0.49 -6.16
N ILE A 30 -1.10 1.15 -6.29
CA ILE A 30 -1.35 2.52 -5.85
C ILE A 30 -2.82 2.69 -5.46
N LYS A 31 -3.08 3.17 -4.24
CA LYS A 31 -4.45 3.35 -3.73
C LYS A 31 -4.59 4.62 -2.90
N PHE A 32 -5.71 5.29 -3.08
CA PHE A 32 -6.17 6.34 -2.18
C PHE A 32 -6.65 5.72 -0.86
N SER A 33 -6.43 6.43 0.24
CA SER A 33 -7.08 6.12 1.51
C SER A 33 -8.61 6.37 1.39
N PRO A 34 -9.45 5.64 2.13
CA PRO A 34 -10.91 5.82 2.09
C PRO A 34 -11.39 7.25 2.39
N ASP A 35 -10.69 7.97 3.25
CA ASP A 35 -10.96 9.38 3.58
C ASP A 35 -10.49 10.38 2.51
N ASN A 36 -9.83 9.90 1.44
CA ASN A 36 -9.22 10.67 0.35
C ASN A 36 -8.14 11.67 0.78
N THR A 37 -7.55 11.52 1.96
CA THR A 37 -6.49 12.43 2.44
C THR A 37 -5.09 11.96 2.10
N GLN A 38 -4.93 10.70 1.71
CA GLN A 38 -3.64 10.09 1.40
C GLN A 38 -3.71 9.19 0.17
N ILE A 39 -2.55 9.02 -0.46
CA ILE A 39 -2.29 7.99 -1.46
C ILE A 39 -1.09 7.20 -0.94
N VAL A 40 -1.17 5.88 -1.01
CA VAL A 40 -0.02 5.00 -0.80
C VAL A 40 0.26 4.25 -2.09
N PHE A 41 1.53 4.08 -2.41
CA PHE A 41 1.95 3.21 -3.49
C PHE A 41 3.25 2.50 -3.15
N GLY A 42 3.48 1.37 -3.78
CA GLY A 42 4.76 0.69 -3.75
C GLY A 42 5.17 0.20 -5.13
N THR A 43 6.32 -0.46 -5.18
CA THR A 43 7.01 -0.72 -6.44
C THR A 43 7.39 -2.17 -6.62
N HIS A 44 7.35 -2.61 -7.86
CA HIS A 44 8.06 -3.79 -8.32
C HIS A 44 9.57 -3.46 -8.48
N GLY A 45 10.44 -4.46 -8.45
CA GLY A 45 11.89 -4.26 -8.58
C GLY A 45 12.69 -4.28 -7.26
N GLY A 46 12.12 -4.85 -6.19
CA GLY A 46 12.86 -5.24 -4.99
C GLY A 46 13.19 -4.12 -4.00
N LEU A 47 12.52 -2.97 -4.08
CA LEU A 47 12.58 -1.97 -3.01
C LEU A 47 11.68 -2.41 -1.87
N SER A 48 12.25 -2.51 -0.67
CA SER A 48 11.57 -2.81 0.59
C SER A 48 10.77 -1.60 1.13
N LYS A 49 10.17 -0.80 0.24
CA LYS A 49 9.60 0.52 0.58
C LYS A 49 8.25 0.77 -0.04
N ILE A 50 7.44 1.54 0.69
CA ILE A 50 6.22 2.19 0.18
C ILE A 50 6.32 3.70 0.39
N GLU A 51 5.61 4.47 -0.42
CA GLU A 51 5.59 5.93 -0.36
C GLU A 51 4.15 6.42 -0.14
N PHE A 52 3.97 7.17 0.95
CA PHE A 52 2.76 7.89 1.27
C PHE A 52 2.84 9.31 0.72
N VAL A 53 1.72 9.79 0.24
CA VAL A 53 1.56 11.13 -0.31
C VAL A 53 0.27 11.72 0.21
N LYS A 54 0.28 13.02 0.53
CA LYS A 54 -0.89 13.71 1.07
C LYS A 54 -1.71 14.33 -0.04
N VAL A 55 -3.03 14.28 0.11
CA VAL A 55 -4.02 14.90 -0.76
C VAL A 55 -4.82 15.87 0.11
N ASN A 56 -5.00 17.10 -0.36
CA ASN A 56 -5.87 18.07 0.30
C ASN A 56 -7.27 18.09 -0.34
N ASP A 57 -8.18 18.88 0.24
CA ASP A 57 -9.55 19.03 -0.23
C ASP A 57 -9.68 19.52 -1.69
N SER A 58 -8.64 20.18 -2.23
CA SER A 58 -8.61 20.62 -3.63
C SER A 58 -8.01 19.57 -4.58
N GLY A 59 -7.79 18.34 -4.12
CA GLY A 59 -7.15 17.27 -4.88
C GLY A 59 -5.66 17.48 -5.16
N LYS A 60 -5.05 18.52 -4.58
CA LYS A 60 -3.63 18.81 -4.73
C LYS A 60 -2.82 17.79 -3.94
N ILE A 61 -1.86 17.19 -4.62
CA ILE A 61 -0.93 16.21 -4.06
C ILE A 61 0.32 16.91 -3.51
N THR A 62 0.78 16.51 -2.31
CA THR A 62 2.06 16.94 -1.72
C THR A 62 2.84 15.75 -1.16
N LYS A 63 4.18 15.78 -1.24
CA LYS A 63 5.04 14.69 -0.74
C LYS A 63 4.71 14.36 0.72
N GLY A 64 4.48 13.08 0.99
CA GLY A 64 4.34 12.55 2.34
C GLY A 64 5.66 11.94 2.80
N LYS A 65 5.63 10.64 3.12
CA LYS A 65 6.74 9.91 3.74
C LYS A 65 7.02 8.62 3.01
N VAL A 66 8.30 8.28 2.89
CA VAL A 66 8.74 6.95 2.47
C VAL A 66 8.94 6.07 3.70
N VAL A 67 8.36 4.88 3.69
CA VAL A 67 8.39 3.93 4.80
C VAL A 67 9.16 2.69 4.37
N GLU A 68 10.07 2.23 5.24
CA GLU A 68 10.72 0.92 5.09
C GLU A 68 9.78 -0.16 5.62
N VAL A 69 9.39 -1.09 4.77
CA VAL A 69 8.46 -2.18 5.09
C VAL A 69 9.20 -3.44 5.51
N GLY A 70 10.43 -3.66 5.02
CA GLY A 70 11.21 -4.86 5.30
C GLY A 70 10.85 -6.06 4.43
N MET A 71 10.31 -5.82 3.22
CA MET A 71 10.03 -6.89 2.25
C MET A 71 11.36 -7.43 1.69
N THR A 72 11.47 -8.75 1.56
CA THR A 72 12.65 -9.39 0.94
C THR A 72 12.54 -9.50 -0.58
N SER A 73 11.38 -9.14 -1.13
CA SER A 73 11.08 -9.16 -2.57
C SER A 73 10.17 -7.98 -2.95
N ALA A 74 9.77 -7.92 -4.23
CA ALA A 74 8.91 -6.85 -4.72
C ALA A 74 7.50 -6.91 -4.12
N LEU A 75 6.92 -5.73 -3.91
CA LEU A 75 5.51 -5.59 -3.57
C LEU A 75 4.64 -6.15 -4.71
N THR A 76 3.53 -6.78 -4.37
CA THR A 76 2.51 -7.25 -5.33
C THR A 76 1.18 -6.55 -5.16
N HIS A 77 0.73 -6.37 -3.91
CA HIS A 77 -0.56 -5.77 -3.59
C HIS A 77 -0.46 -4.96 -2.30
N LEU A 78 -1.30 -3.95 -2.16
CA LEU A 78 -1.54 -3.26 -0.90
C LEU A 78 -3.02 -2.94 -0.72
N ASP A 79 -3.53 -2.85 0.49
CA ASP A 79 -4.93 -2.47 0.76
C ASP A 79 -5.06 -1.62 2.02
N TRP A 80 -6.07 -0.75 2.05
CA TRP A 80 -6.36 0.14 3.18
C TRP A 80 -7.41 -0.46 4.10
N SER A 81 -7.28 -0.22 5.40
CA SER A 81 -8.37 -0.38 6.36
C SER A 81 -9.47 0.66 6.11
N THR A 82 -10.70 0.36 6.50
CA THR A 82 -11.87 1.24 6.30
C THR A 82 -11.75 2.60 6.99
N ASP A 83 -11.03 2.65 8.10
CA ASP A 83 -10.78 3.86 8.90
C ASP A 83 -9.62 4.72 8.38
N SER A 84 -8.95 4.31 7.28
CA SER A 84 -7.77 4.97 6.73
C SER A 84 -6.53 4.96 7.65
N GLU A 85 -6.50 4.11 8.67
CA GLU A 85 -5.39 4.10 9.65
C GLU A 85 -4.30 3.07 9.35
N THR A 86 -4.61 2.00 8.62
CA THR A 86 -3.68 0.88 8.38
C THR A 86 -3.62 0.50 6.90
N VAL A 87 -2.42 0.17 6.44
CA VAL A 87 -2.16 -0.40 5.12
C VAL A 87 -1.59 -1.80 5.28
N VAL A 88 -2.18 -2.80 4.63
CA VAL A 88 -1.59 -4.13 4.45
C VAL A 88 -0.79 -4.18 3.16
N VAL A 89 0.29 -4.95 3.13
CA VAL A 89 1.19 -5.12 1.99
C VAL A 89 1.49 -6.61 1.80
N ASN A 90 1.44 -7.09 0.57
CA ASN A 90 1.96 -8.41 0.17
C ASN A 90 3.22 -8.26 -0.69
N SER A 91 4.13 -9.24 -0.55
CA SER A 91 5.32 -9.37 -1.41
C SER A 91 5.30 -10.66 -2.23
N GLN A 92 6.16 -10.75 -3.25
CA GLN A 92 6.35 -11.96 -4.07
C GLN A 92 6.94 -13.15 -3.28
N ALA A 93 7.57 -12.87 -2.14
CA ALA A 93 8.14 -13.86 -1.23
C ALA A 93 7.12 -14.37 -0.21
N TYR A 94 5.83 -14.13 -0.47
CA TYR A 94 4.71 -14.53 0.38
C TYR A 94 4.72 -13.88 1.78
N GLU A 95 5.25 -12.66 1.88
CA GLU A 95 5.29 -11.92 3.14
C GLU A 95 4.07 -11.01 3.28
N ILE A 96 3.61 -10.83 4.51
CA ILE A 96 2.52 -9.90 4.85
C ILE A 96 3.03 -8.88 5.87
N PHE A 97 2.76 -7.61 5.60
CA PHE A 97 3.13 -6.52 6.49
C PHE A 97 1.98 -5.55 6.68
N TRP A 98 1.88 -4.98 7.88
CA TRP A 98 0.90 -3.96 8.22
C TRP A 98 1.61 -2.70 8.71
N ILE A 99 1.23 -1.55 8.16
CA ILE A 99 1.82 -0.25 8.46
C ILE A 99 0.73 0.70 8.92
N ASN A 100 0.91 1.36 10.06
CA ASN A 100 0.02 2.44 10.48
C ASN A 100 0.29 3.68 9.63
N ALA A 101 -0.73 4.24 8.98
CA ALA A 101 -0.59 5.34 8.03
C ALA A 101 -0.32 6.70 8.70
N SER A 102 -0.59 6.83 9.99
CA SER A 102 -0.38 8.06 10.77
C SER A 102 1.01 8.11 11.41
N SER A 103 1.41 7.03 12.09
CA SER A 103 2.72 6.93 12.75
C SER A 103 3.82 6.44 11.81
N TYR A 104 3.44 5.70 10.76
CA TYR A 104 4.32 5.00 9.83
C TYR A 104 5.14 3.87 10.47
N ASP A 105 4.67 3.36 11.61
CA ASP A 105 5.26 2.21 12.28
C ASP A 105 4.58 0.91 11.83
N ARG A 106 5.25 -0.20 12.12
CA ARG A 106 4.72 -1.53 11.86
C ARG A 106 3.62 -1.87 12.87
N VAL A 107 2.52 -2.41 12.37
CA VAL A 107 1.47 -3.03 13.17
C VAL A 107 1.78 -4.53 13.28
N TYR A 108 1.66 -5.07 14.49
CA TYR A 108 1.89 -6.50 14.74
C TYR A 108 0.75 -7.34 14.17
N ALA A 109 1.07 -8.52 13.65
CA ALA A 109 0.09 -9.46 13.10
C ALA A 109 -1.03 -9.81 14.11
N SER A 110 -0.68 -9.92 15.40
CA SER A 110 -1.63 -10.18 16.50
C SER A 110 -2.71 -9.10 16.66
N SER A 111 -2.49 -7.91 16.11
CA SER A 111 -3.43 -6.78 16.13
C SER A 111 -4.15 -6.58 14.79
N ALA A 112 -3.84 -7.41 13.78
CA ALA A 112 -4.35 -7.24 12.42
C ALA A 112 -5.53 -8.16 12.07
N GLY A 113 -5.88 -9.11 12.94
CA GLY A 113 -6.96 -10.07 12.69
C GLY A 113 -8.36 -9.45 12.66
N ASP A 114 -8.58 -8.38 13.43
CA ASP A 114 -9.88 -7.72 13.58
C ASP A 114 -9.97 -6.39 12.80
N ILE A 115 -9.02 -6.11 11.92
CA ILE A 115 -9.05 -4.90 11.10
C ILE A 115 -10.07 -5.07 9.97
N ASP A 116 -11.00 -4.12 9.88
CA ASP A 116 -11.93 -4.03 8.75
C ASP A 116 -11.24 -3.40 7.54
N TRP A 117 -11.28 -4.10 6.41
CA TRP A 117 -10.61 -3.71 5.17
C TRP A 117 -11.56 -3.00 4.21
N PHE A 118 -11.14 -1.86 3.65
CA PHE A 118 -11.93 -1.10 2.67
C PHE A 118 -12.06 -1.82 1.34
N THR A 119 -10.93 -2.34 0.87
CA THR A 119 -10.83 -3.23 -0.29
C THR A 119 -9.99 -4.43 0.12
N TRP A 120 -10.16 -5.54 -0.60
CA TRP A 120 -9.31 -6.70 -0.41
C TRP A 120 -8.90 -7.26 -1.78
N THR A 121 -7.69 -6.91 -2.19
CA THR A 121 -7.02 -7.40 -3.40
C THR A 121 -5.76 -8.19 -3.08
N CYS A 122 -5.21 -8.02 -1.87
CA CYS A 122 -4.16 -8.87 -1.32
C CYS A 122 -4.54 -10.36 -1.42
N VAL A 123 -3.62 -11.15 -1.96
CA VAL A 123 -3.81 -12.60 -2.12
C VAL A 123 -3.41 -13.37 -0.85
N LEU A 124 -2.79 -12.70 0.12
CA LEU A 124 -2.38 -13.24 1.42
C LEU A 124 -2.90 -12.36 2.56
N GLY A 125 -3.49 -13.00 3.58
CA GLY A 125 -3.97 -12.34 4.80
C GLY A 125 -5.19 -13.02 5.40
N PHE A 126 -5.58 -12.61 6.63
CA PHE A 126 -6.66 -13.23 7.40
C PHE A 126 -7.98 -13.41 6.63
N PRO A 127 -8.48 -12.42 5.87
CA PRO A 127 -9.75 -12.54 5.13
C PRO A 127 -9.77 -13.60 4.02
N VAL A 128 -8.61 -14.06 3.56
CA VAL A 128 -8.46 -15.04 2.47
C VAL A 128 -7.83 -16.35 2.93
N ILE A 129 -7.80 -16.59 4.24
CA ILE A 129 -7.46 -17.90 4.79
C ILE A 129 -8.48 -18.94 4.27
N GLY A 130 -7.97 -20.08 3.79
CA GLY A 130 -8.71 -21.23 3.28
C GLY A 130 -8.97 -21.25 1.77
N ILE A 131 -8.68 -20.18 1.02
CA ILE A 131 -9.05 -20.12 -0.41
C ILE A 131 -8.08 -20.86 -1.33
N TRP A 132 -6.81 -21.03 -0.91
CA TRP A 132 -5.76 -21.59 -1.75
C TRP A 132 -5.64 -23.12 -1.56
N PRO A 133 -5.80 -23.93 -2.62
CA PRO A 133 -5.73 -25.38 -2.51
C PRO A 133 -4.29 -25.86 -2.26
N GLY A 134 -4.12 -26.80 -1.33
CA GLY A 134 -2.84 -27.48 -1.09
C GLY A 134 -1.82 -26.72 -0.23
N VAL A 135 -2.25 -25.65 0.43
CA VAL A 135 -1.43 -24.89 1.41
C VAL A 135 -2.07 -25.09 2.78
N ASP A 136 -1.34 -25.63 3.75
CA ASP A 136 -1.83 -25.94 5.10
C ASP A 136 -1.88 -24.71 6.04
N MET A 137 -1.47 -23.55 5.52
CA MET A 137 -1.57 -22.24 6.15
C MET A 137 -0.72 -22.06 7.41
N THR A 138 0.22 -22.98 7.68
CA THR A 138 1.12 -22.86 8.84
C THR A 138 2.13 -21.71 8.73
N ASP A 139 2.32 -21.16 7.53
CA ASP A 139 3.28 -20.08 7.24
C ASP A 139 2.62 -18.69 7.07
N VAL A 140 1.36 -18.51 7.52
CA VAL A 140 0.59 -17.25 7.42
C VAL A 140 0.17 -16.73 8.78
#